data_AF-A0A955ECN4-F1
#
_entry.id   AF-A0A955ECN4-F1
#
_cell.length_a   1.000
_cell.length_b   1.000
_cell.length_c   1.000
_cell.angle_alpha   90.00
_cell.angle_beta   90.00
_cell.angle_gamma   90.00
#
_symmetry.space_group_name_H-M   'P 1'
#
loop_
_entity.id
_entity.type
_entity.pdbx_description
1 polymer ?
#
loop_
_entity_poly.entity_id
_entity_poly.type
_entity_poly.pdbx_seq_one_letter_code
_entity_poly.pdbx_strand_id
1 'polypeptide(L)'
;MRLQEQVLTTSEVWWDKVKDNELLLNDWLRKQYHGEVTAADRINSFAEQYAEDGSRAQRLLGIIASQETDHARWVGDLLVARGIEPVVLEKEERYWDSTLPQIASFATGAAVAAHAEHMRLERIRTISADPSAPADIKRVFDRILPQEVFHERAFTSLAGEEAMQDTQAAHELGRVSIGLFPEDF
;
A
#
# COMPACT_ATOMS: atom_id res chain seq x y z
N MET A 1 21.41 -24.18 -2.42
CA MET A 1 20.47 -23.23 -1.81
C MET A 1 19.13 -23.48 -2.48
N ARG A 2 18.16 -24.12 -1.81
CA ARG A 2 16.81 -24.28 -2.37
C ARG A 2 16.15 -22.92 -2.32
N LEU A 3 15.80 -22.37 -3.48
CA LEU A 3 14.78 -21.32 -3.56
C LEU A 3 13.54 -21.93 -2.89
N GLN A 4 13.13 -21.40 -1.74
CA GLN A 4 11.81 -21.72 -1.23
C GLN A 4 10.82 -21.25 -2.29
N GLU A 5 10.03 -22.17 -2.84
CA GLU A 5 8.90 -21.80 -3.70
C GLU A 5 8.03 -20.82 -2.91
N GLN A 6 7.91 -19.60 -3.42
CA GLN A 6 7.11 -18.57 -2.80
C GLN A 6 5.64 -18.97 -2.98
N VAL A 7 5.02 -19.47 -1.90
CA VAL A 7 3.60 -19.84 -1.91
C VAL A 7 2.79 -18.56 -2.06
N LEU A 8 2.10 -18.42 -3.19
CA LEU A 8 1.18 -17.32 -3.44
C LEU A 8 -0.07 -17.48 -2.56
N THR A 9 -0.59 -16.38 -2.02
CA THR A 9 -1.76 -16.38 -1.12
C THR A 9 -2.71 -15.23 -1.45
N THR A 10 -4.01 -15.43 -1.23
CA THR A 10 -5.01 -14.35 -1.21
C THR A 10 -4.92 -13.61 0.13
N SER A 11 -5.52 -12.41 0.22
CA SER A 11 -5.58 -11.60 1.42
C SER A 11 -6.28 -12.33 2.57
N GLU A 12 -7.34 -13.10 2.30
CA GLU A 12 -8.03 -13.92 3.30
C GLU A 12 -7.11 -15.00 3.88
N VAL A 13 -6.48 -15.82 3.02
CA VAL A 13 -5.57 -16.89 3.44
C VAL A 13 -4.34 -16.33 4.16
N TRP A 14 -3.82 -15.21 3.67
CA TRP A 14 -2.74 -14.48 4.31
C TRP A 14 -3.15 -14.01 5.71
N TRP A 15 -4.33 -13.39 5.84
CA TRP A 15 -4.80 -12.82 7.09
C TRP A 15 -5.07 -13.89 8.15
N ASP A 16 -5.70 -15.00 7.78
CA ASP A 16 -5.92 -16.15 8.68
C ASP A 16 -4.61 -16.72 9.25
N LYS A 17 -3.54 -16.68 8.47
CA LYS A 17 -2.20 -17.09 8.94
C LYS A 17 -1.54 -16.06 9.86
N VAL A 18 -1.81 -14.77 9.63
CA VAL A 18 -1.10 -13.66 10.28
C VAL A 18 -1.76 -13.25 11.60
N LYS A 19 -3.09 -13.15 11.64
CA LYS A 19 -3.84 -12.51 12.75
C LYS A 19 -3.61 -13.14 14.12
N ASP A 20 -3.43 -14.47 14.15
CA ASP A 20 -3.22 -15.25 15.38
C ASP A 20 -1.74 -15.58 15.63
N ASN A 21 -0.84 -15.10 14.77
CA ASN A 21 0.61 -15.29 14.92
C ASN A 21 1.29 -13.96 15.22
N GLU A 22 1.60 -13.73 16.49
CA GLU A 22 2.18 -12.48 16.98
C GLU A 22 3.46 -12.05 16.23
N LEU A 23 4.34 -13.00 15.90
CA LEU A 23 5.56 -12.68 15.17
C LEU A 23 5.27 -12.17 13.75
N LEU A 24 4.37 -12.85 13.02
CA LEU A 24 3.97 -12.45 11.67
C LEU A 24 3.17 -11.15 11.68
N LEU A 25 2.29 -10.98 12.66
CA LEU A 25 1.48 -9.78 12.82
C LEU A 25 2.35 -8.54 13.11
N ASN A 26 3.31 -8.68 14.03
CA ASN A 26 4.21 -7.59 14.39
C ASN A 26 5.18 -7.24 13.24
N ASP A 27 5.67 -8.24 12.50
CA ASP A 27 6.44 -8.01 11.27
C ASP A 27 5.62 -7.25 10.21
N TRP A 28 4.37 -7.65 10.00
CA TRP A 28 3.49 -6.97 9.06
C TRP A 28 3.17 -5.53 9.49
N LEU A 29 2.85 -5.28 10.76
CA LEU A 29 2.58 -3.92 11.27
C LEU A 29 3.79 -2.99 11.09
N ARG A 30 5.02 -3.47 11.33
CA ARG A 30 6.24 -2.69 11.06
C ARG A 30 6.39 -2.34 9.59
N LYS A 31 6.07 -3.28 8.69
CA LYS A 31 6.06 -3.05 7.24
C LYS A 31 4.98 -2.07 6.82
N GLN A 32 3.82 -2.07 7.47
CA GLN A 32 2.78 -1.05 7.24
C GLN A 32 3.31 0.33 7.64
N TYR A 33 3.85 0.49 8.85
CA TYR A 33 4.42 1.76 9.29
C TYR A 33 5.50 2.29 8.32
N HIS A 34 6.42 1.43 7.89
CA HIS A 34 7.43 1.81 6.89
C HIS A 34 6.80 2.25 5.56
N GLY A 35 5.74 1.57 5.11
CA GLY A 35 4.96 1.98 3.93
C GLY A 35 4.44 3.42 4.09
N GLU A 36 3.66 3.67 5.14
CA GLU A 36 3.01 4.98 5.35
C GLU A 36 4.02 6.12 5.46
N VAL A 37 5.10 5.91 6.23
CA VAL A 37 6.12 6.95 6.45
C VAL A 37 6.79 7.34 5.15
N THR A 38 7.02 6.38 4.24
CA THR A 38 7.69 6.66 2.97
C THR A 38 6.73 7.08 1.86
N ALA A 39 5.44 6.81 1.99
CA ALA A 39 4.43 7.13 0.98
C ALA A 39 4.27 8.64 0.79
N ALA A 40 4.17 9.42 1.87
CA ALA A 40 4.03 10.88 1.79
C ALA A 40 5.18 11.54 1.01
N ASP A 41 6.42 11.15 1.30
CA ASP A 41 7.61 11.69 0.62
C ASP A 41 7.65 11.31 -0.87
N ARG A 42 7.29 10.06 -1.20
CA ARG A 42 7.20 9.60 -2.59
C ARG A 42 6.15 10.36 -3.37
N ILE A 43 4.98 10.59 -2.76
CA ILE A 43 3.87 11.31 -3.39
C ILE A 43 4.22 12.78 -3.61
N ASN A 44 4.84 13.43 -2.62
CA ASN A 44 5.31 14.80 -2.77
C ASN A 44 6.36 14.92 -3.88
N SER A 45 7.36 14.02 -3.90
CA SER A 45 8.38 13.98 -4.94
C SER A 45 7.78 13.76 -6.33
N PHE A 46 6.80 12.85 -6.43
CA PHE A 46 6.06 12.60 -7.67
C PHE A 46 5.26 13.82 -8.14
N ALA A 47 4.58 14.50 -7.22
CA ALA A 47 3.84 15.72 -7.51
C ALA A 47 4.76 16.84 -8.01
N GLU A 48 5.90 17.07 -7.35
CA GLU A 48 6.90 18.06 -7.74
C GLU A 48 7.49 17.76 -9.13
N GLN A 49 7.71 16.49 -9.44
CA GLN A 49 8.32 16.09 -10.70
C GLN A 49 7.36 16.15 -11.89
N TYR A 50 6.09 15.80 -11.69
CA TYR A 50 5.17 15.50 -12.80
C TYR A 50 3.88 16.31 -12.82
N ALA A 51 3.46 16.93 -11.71
CA ALA A 51 2.21 17.69 -11.67
C ALA A 51 2.45 19.18 -11.95
N GLU A 52 1.59 19.79 -12.75
CA GLU A 52 1.61 21.24 -12.95
C GLU A 52 1.21 21.99 -11.66
N ASP A 53 1.89 23.10 -11.39
CA ASP A 53 1.58 23.95 -10.24
C ASP A 53 0.15 24.48 -10.27
N GLY A 54 -0.55 24.35 -9.13
CA GLY A 54 -1.94 24.74 -8.99
C GLY A 54 -2.93 23.85 -9.77
N SER A 55 -2.49 22.74 -10.35
CA SER A 55 -3.37 21.80 -11.04
C SER A 55 -4.28 21.03 -10.07
N ARG A 56 -5.33 20.39 -10.60
CA ARG A 56 -6.14 19.43 -9.84
C ARG A 56 -5.28 18.27 -9.33
N ALA A 57 -4.33 17.80 -10.15
CA ALA A 57 -3.43 16.71 -9.79
C ALA A 57 -2.60 17.05 -8.56
N GLN A 58 -1.89 18.19 -8.57
CA GLN A 58 -1.06 18.62 -7.43
C GLN A 58 -1.88 18.74 -6.14
N ARG A 59 -3.09 19.30 -6.21
CA ARG A 59 -3.98 19.38 -5.03
C ARG A 59 -4.40 18.01 -4.49
N LEU A 60 -4.76 17.07 -5.37
CA LEU A 60 -5.14 15.72 -4.95
C LEU A 60 -3.96 15.01 -4.30
N LEU A 61 -2.79 15.05 -4.93
CA LEU A 61 -1.56 14.43 -4.38
C LEU A 61 -1.18 15.03 -3.03
N GLY A 62 -1.32 16.35 -2.85
CA GLY A 62 -1.09 16.98 -1.55
C GLY A 62 -2.06 16.54 -0.45
N ILE A 63 -3.33 16.29 -0.79
CA ILE A 63 -4.31 15.71 0.17
C ILE A 63 -3.89 14.29 0.54
N ILE A 64 -3.53 13.46 -0.45
CA ILE A 64 -3.12 12.07 -0.23
C ILE A 64 -1.86 12.03 0.64
N ALA A 65 -0.82 12.81 0.32
CA ALA A 65 0.41 12.85 1.13
C ALA A 65 0.16 13.30 2.58
N SER A 66 -0.76 14.24 2.80
CA SER A 66 -1.17 14.62 4.16
C SER A 66 -1.89 13.49 4.89
N GLN A 67 -2.71 12.70 4.18
CA GLN A 67 -3.40 11.54 4.73
C GLN A 67 -2.42 10.41 5.06
N GLU A 68 -1.42 10.17 4.22
CA GLU A 68 -0.35 9.21 4.50
C GLU A 68 0.46 9.57 5.76
N THR A 69 0.67 10.87 5.99
CA THR A 69 1.30 11.33 7.25
C THR A 69 0.43 10.99 8.47
N ASP A 70 -0.89 11.13 8.34
CA ASP A 70 -1.84 10.74 9.38
C ASP A 70 -1.86 9.22 9.58
N HIS A 71 -1.82 8.43 8.49
CA HIS A 71 -1.73 6.98 8.54
C HIS A 71 -0.47 6.51 9.28
N ALA A 72 0.69 7.07 8.92
CA ALA A 72 1.97 6.78 9.55
C ALA A 72 1.91 7.02 11.06
N ARG A 73 1.30 8.14 11.48
CA ARG A 73 1.07 8.43 12.89
C ARG A 73 0.16 7.39 13.55
N TRP A 74 -0.97 7.04 12.95
CA TRP A 74 -1.91 6.09 13.57
C TRP A 74 -1.33 4.68 13.68
N VAL A 75 -0.60 4.21 12.67
CA VAL A 75 0.10 2.92 12.72
C VAL A 75 1.27 2.98 13.70
N GLY A 76 1.99 4.10 13.78
CA GLY A 76 3.04 4.33 14.77
C GLY A 76 2.51 4.26 16.20
N ASP A 77 1.40 4.95 16.49
CA ASP A 77 0.73 4.92 17.80
C ASP A 77 0.27 3.49 18.17
N LEU A 78 -0.23 2.74 17.19
CA LEU A 78 -0.59 1.32 17.36
C LEU A 78 0.63 0.46 17.71
N LEU A 79 1.75 0.63 17.02
CA LEU A 79 2.99 -0.07 17.33
C LEU A 79 3.45 0.23 18.76
N VAL A 80 3.47 1.51 19.16
CA VAL A 80 3.85 1.94 20.52
C VAL A 80 2.93 1.32 21.57
N ALA A 81 1.61 1.34 21.35
CA ALA A 81 0.63 0.74 22.27
C ALA A 81 0.83 -0.76 22.45
N ARG A 82 1.41 -1.44 21.44
CA ARG A 82 1.75 -2.87 21.47
C ARG A 82 3.19 -3.14 21.93
N GLY A 83 3.91 -2.13 22.41
CA GLY A 83 5.29 -2.26 22.88
C GLY A 83 6.31 -2.48 21.77
N ILE A 84 5.99 -2.06 20.55
CA ILE A 84 6.84 -2.18 19.36
C ILE A 84 7.36 -0.79 18.99
N GLU A 85 8.67 -0.66 18.82
CA GLU A 85 9.27 0.59 18.36
C GLU A 85 8.94 0.83 16.86
N PRO A 86 8.34 1.99 16.50
CA PRO A 86 8.12 2.35 15.11
C PRO A 86 9.44 2.77 14.45
N VAL A 87 9.94 1.93 13.56
CA VAL A 87 11.19 2.17 12.83
C VAL A 87 10.97 2.05 11.33
N VAL A 88 11.60 2.94 10.57
CA VAL A 88 11.71 2.79 9.12
C VAL A 88 12.67 1.64 8.86
N LEU A 89 12.19 0.61 8.17
CA LEU A 89 12.96 -0.60 7.91
C LEU A 89 13.99 -0.39 6.79
N GLU A 90 15.18 -0.94 6.96
CA GLU A 90 16.09 -1.24 5.86
C GLU A 90 15.67 -2.58 5.25
N LYS A 91 15.03 -2.54 4.07
CA LYS A 91 14.50 -3.73 3.41
C LYS A 91 14.54 -3.63 1.89
N GLU A 92 14.53 -4.78 1.25
CA GLU A 92 14.28 -4.87 -0.19
C GLU A 92 12.83 -4.49 -0.50
N GLU A 93 12.67 -3.81 -1.63
CA GLU A 93 11.43 -3.20 -2.10
C GLU A 93 10.93 -3.96 -3.33
N ARG A 94 10.89 -5.31 -3.26
CA ARG A 94 10.68 -6.23 -4.40
C ARG A 94 9.46 -5.93 -5.30
N TYR A 95 8.39 -5.39 -4.71
CA TYR A 95 7.23 -4.93 -5.48
C TYR A 95 7.59 -3.73 -6.36
N TRP A 96 8.28 -2.75 -5.79
CA TRP A 96 8.71 -1.52 -6.44
C TRP A 96 9.79 -1.78 -7.49
N ASP A 97 10.68 -2.75 -7.27
CA ASP A 97 11.66 -3.18 -8.27
C ASP A 97 10.99 -3.63 -9.58
N SER A 98 9.76 -4.16 -9.51
CA SER A 98 8.99 -4.61 -10.68
C SER A 98 8.18 -3.49 -11.33
N THR A 99 7.74 -2.49 -10.56
CA THR A 99 6.74 -1.50 -11.00
C THR A 99 7.31 -0.12 -11.31
N LEU A 100 8.30 0.36 -10.54
CA LEU A 100 8.93 1.67 -10.76
C LEU A 100 9.52 1.84 -12.17
N PRO A 101 10.11 0.82 -12.82
CA PRO A 101 10.63 0.96 -14.18
C PRO A 101 9.56 1.31 -15.24
N GLN A 102 8.27 1.15 -14.94
CA GLN A 102 7.18 1.51 -15.86
C GLN A 102 6.78 2.99 -15.79
N ILE A 103 7.31 3.76 -14.84
CA ILE A 103 6.97 5.17 -14.69
C ILE A 103 7.73 6.00 -15.73
N ALA A 104 7.07 6.28 -16.85
CA ALA A 104 7.60 7.09 -17.95
C ALA A 104 6.93 8.48 -18.05
N SER A 105 5.81 8.67 -17.34
CA SER A 105 4.96 9.86 -17.42
C SER A 105 4.15 10.04 -16.14
N PHE A 106 3.47 11.19 -16.01
CA PHE A 106 2.50 11.39 -14.93
C PHE A 106 1.42 10.30 -14.91
N ALA A 107 0.88 9.95 -16.08
CA ALA A 107 -0.20 8.97 -16.18
C ALA A 107 0.25 7.56 -15.71
N THR A 108 1.43 7.11 -16.15
CA THR A 108 1.97 5.80 -15.74
C THR A 108 2.42 5.78 -14.28
N GLY A 109 2.93 6.90 -13.75
CA GLY A 109 3.22 7.02 -12.31
C GLY A 109 1.96 6.97 -11.45
N ALA A 110 0.90 7.67 -11.85
CA ALA A 110 -0.40 7.59 -11.19
C ALA A 110 -1.00 6.18 -11.29
N ALA A 111 -0.81 5.48 -12.41
CA ALA A 111 -1.29 4.11 -12.57
C ALA A 111 -0.56 3.12 -11.64
N VAL A 112 0.77 3.22 -11.54
CA VAL A 112 1.56 2.41 -10.60
C VAL A 112 1.12 2.68 -9.15
N ALA A 113 0.87 3.93 -8.78
CA ALA A 113 0.32 4.27 -7.48
C ALA A 113 -1.08 3.68 -7.26
N ALA A 114 -2.00 3.81 -8.23
CA ALA A 114 -3.34 3.23 -8.15
C ALA A 114 -3.32 1.72 -7.91
N HIS A 115 -2.45 1.00 -8.62
CA HIS A 115 -2.25 -0.44 -8.45
C HIS A 115 -1.72 -0.81 -7.05
N ALA A 116 -0.80 -0.02 -6.51
CA ALA A 116 -0.29 -0.21 -5.16
C ALA A 116 -1.37 0.03 -4.10
N GLU A 117 -2.14 1.12 -4.24
CA GLU A 117 -3.29 1.43 -3.38
C GLU A 117 -4.35 0.33 -3.44
N HIS A 118 -4.69 -0.15 -4.64
CA HIS A 118 -5.68 -1.21 -4.82
C HIS A 118 -5.26 -2.47 -4.06
N MET A 119 -4.04 -2.96 -4.28
CA MET A 119 -3.50 -4.13 -3.58
C MET A 119 -3.49 -3.95 -2.06
N ARG A 120 -3.22 -2.74 -1.57
CA ARG A 120 -3.25 -2.44 -0.14
C ARG A 120 -4.66 -2.46 0.41
N LEU A 121 -5.59 -1.88 -0.32
CA LEU A 121 -7.00 -1.79 0.00
C LEU A 121 -7.67 -3.16 0.12
N GLU A 122 -7.28 -4.14 -0.71
CA GLU A 122 -7.72 -5.54 -0.59
C GLU A 122 -7.49 -6.08 0.83
N ARG A 123 -6.26 -5.95 1.34
CA ARG A 123 -5.89 -6.42 2.68
C ARG A 123 -6.63 -5.67 3.78
N ILE A 124 -6.75 -4.34 3.65
CA ILE A 124 -7.46 -3.52 4.64
C ILE A 124 -8.93 -3.93 4.71
N ARG A 125 -9.58 -4.21 3.57
CA ARG A 125 -10.94 -4.72 3.52
C ARG A 125 -11.06 -6.08 4.19
N THR A 126 -10.14 -7.01 3.93
CA THR A 126 -10.12 -8.33 4.61
C THR A 126 -10.05 -8.17 6.13
N ILE A 127 -9.14 -7.35 6.64
CA ILE A 127 -8.99 -7.10 8.09
C ILE A 127 -10.26 -6.45 8.66
N SER A 128 -10.82 -5.47 7.94
CA SER A 128 -12.00 -4.73 8.38
C SER A 128 -13.28 -5.58 8.36
N ALA A 129 -13.33 -6.61 7.50
CA ALA A 129 -14.46 -7.53 7.40
C ALA A 129 -14.38 -8.67 8.43
N ASP A 130 -13.18 -9.00 8.94
CA ASP A 130 -12.98 -10.11 9.87
C ASP A 130 -13.43 -9.75 11.30
N PRO A 131 -14.49 -10.40 11.85
CA PRO A 131 -14.95 -10.16 13.22
C PRO A 131 -13.97 -10.65 14.30
N SER A 132 -13.01 -11.51 13.94
CA SER A 132 -11.97 -12.02 14.83
C SER A 132 -10.67 -11.21 14.82
N ALA A 133 -10.57 -10.20 13.94
CA ALA A 133 -9.40 -9.32 13.91
C ALA A 133 -9.17 -8.63 15.28
N PRO A 134 -7.92 -8.49 15.74
CA PRO A 134 -7.61 -7.76 16.98
C PRO A 134 -8.24 -6.36 16.96
N ALA A 135 -9.00 -6.02 17.99
CA ALA A 135 -9.89 -4.85 17.99
C ALA A 135 -9.16 -3.51 17.88
N ASP A 136 -7.92 -3.43 18.34
CA ASP A 136 -7.04 -2.27 18.20
C ASP A 136 -6.57 -2.09 16.75
N ILE A 137 -6.13 -3.17 16.12
CA ILE A 137 -5.72 -3.21 14.71
C ILE A 137 -6.91 -2.86 13.82
N LYS A 138 -8.04 -3.57 14.00
CA LYS A 138 -9.26 -3.34 13.22
C LYS A 138 -9.70 -1.88 13.28
N ARG A 139 -9.67 -1.26 14.47
CA ARG A 139 -10.04 0.15 14.64
C ARG A 139 -9.16 1.11 13.85
N VAL A 140 -7.85 0.87 13.80
CA VAL A 140 -6.91 1.70 13.04
C VAL A 140 -7.16 1.53 11.55
N PHE A 141 -7.28 0.30 11.06
CA PHE A 141 -7.49 0.04 9.64
C PHE A 141 -8.90 0.42 9.15
N ASP A 142 -9.94 0.32 9.99
CA ASP A 142 -11.28 0.86 9.71
C ASP A 142 -11.23 2.39 9.53
N ARG A 143 -10.33 3.09 10.24
CA ARG A 143 -10.14 4.54 10.13
C ARG A 143 -9.38 4.93 8.86
N ILE A 144 -8.39 4.12 8.46
CA ILE A 144 -7.58 4.30 7.25
C ILE A 144 -8.40 3.98 5.99
N LEU A 145 -9.21 2.93 6.02
CA LEU A 145 -9.99 2.39 4.89
C LEU A 145 -10.67 3.45 4.00
N PRO A 146 -11.47 4.41 4.52
CA PRO A 146 -12.12 5.40 3.65
C PRO A 146 -11.14 6.32 2.92
N GLN A 147 -9.94 6.54 3.45
CA GLN A 147 -8.89 7.35 2.82
C GLN A 147 -8.22 6.57 1.69
N GLU A 148 -7.88 5.30 1.91
CA GLU A 148 -7.32 4.41 0.87
C GLU A 148 -8.28 4.21 -0.30
N VAL A 149 -9.59 4.10 -0.03
CA VAL A 149 -10.62 4.08 -1.10
C VAL A 149 -10.60 5.39 -1.91
N PHE A 150 -10.35 6.52 -1.27
CA PHE A 150 -10.20 7.79 -1.96
C PHE A 150 -8.88 7.84 -2.76
N HIS A 151 -7.78 7.34 -2.20
CA HIS A 151 -6.46 7.31 -2.84
C HIS A 151 -6.48 6.52 -4.14
N GLU A 152 -6.95 5.27 -4.08
CA GLU A 152 -7.08 4.40 -5.25
C GLU A 152 -7.90 5.09 -6.35
N ARG A 153 -9.08 5.61 -6.01
CA ARG A 153 -9.94 6.31 -6.98
C ARG A 153 -9.30 7.56 -7.55
N ALA A 154 -8.59 8.32 -6.74
CA ALA A 154 -7.91 9.54 -7.17
C ALA A 154 -6.78 9.21 -8.13
N PHE A 155 -5.92 8.24 -7.81
CA PHE A 155 -4.84 7.79 -8.68
C PHE A 155 -5.37 7.17 -9.97
N THR A 156 -6.38 6.29 -9.91
CA THR A 156 -7.04 5.72 -11.09
C THR A 156 -7.61 6.83 -12.00
N SER A 157 -8.24 7.85 -11.42
CA SER A 157 -8.72 9.02 -12.18
C SER A 157 -7.60 9.85 -12.81
N LEU A 158 -6.43 9.91 -12.20
CA LEU A 158 -5.28 10.68 -12.68
C LEU A 158 -4.49 9.92 -13.75
N ALA A 159 -4.48 8.59 -13.67
CA ALA A 159 -3.83 7.70 -14.62
C ALA A 159 -4.55 7.67 -15.97
N GLY A 160 -5.87 7.50 -15.95
CA GLY A 160 -6.65 7.17 -17.15
C GLY A 160 -6.48 5.70 -17.56
N GLU A 161 -7.40 5.23 -18.39
CA GLU A 161 -7.55 3.80 -18.71
C GLU A 161 -6.32 3.19 -19.39
N GLU A 162 -5.72 3.90 -20.36
CA GLU A 162 -4.56 3.44 -21.11
C GLU A 162 -3.36 3.16 -20.19
N ALA A 163 -3.01 4.11 -19.31
CA ALA A 163 -1.89 3.94 -18.39
C ALA A 163 -2.15 2.83 -17.34
N MET A 164 -3.41 2.66 -16.91
CA MET A 164 -3.79 1.54 -16.04
C MET A 164 -3.54 0.19 -16.72
N GLN A 165 -3.90 0.06 -17.99
CA GLN A 165 -3.67 -1.15 -18.78
C GLN A 165 -2.18 -1.39 -19.03
N ASP A 166 -1.43 -0.37 -19.42
CA ASP A 166 0.00 -0.48 -19.74
C ASP A 166 0.85 -0.93 -18.54
N THR A 167 0.45 -0.57 -17.32
CA THR A 167 1.19 -0.87 -16.10
C THR A 167 0.74 -2.16 -15.40
N GLN A 168 -0.37 -2.76 -15.84
CA GLN A 168 -0.99 -3.94 -15.22
C GLN A 168 -0.03 -5.14 -15.12
N ALA A 169 0.70 -5.47 -16.20
CA ALA A 169 1.59 -6.62 -16.20
C ALA A 169 2.74 -6.49 -15.19
N ALA A 170 3.27 -5.28 -15.03
CA ALA A 170 4.30 -5.01 -14.03
C ALA A 170 3.74 -5.06 -12.61
N HIS A 171 2.50 -4.60 -12.41
CA HIS A 171 1.79 -4.75 -11.14
C HIS A 171 1.65 -6.23 -10.75
N GLU A 172 1.20 -7.08 -11.67
CA GLU A 172 1.04 -8.53 -11.44
C GLU A 172 2.37 -9.20 -11.08
N LEU A 173 3.45 -8.87 -11.80
CA LEU A 173 4.80 -9.34 -11.45
C LEU A 173 5.22 -8.88 -10.05
N GLY A 174 4.92 -7.62 -9.69
CA GLY A 174 5.15 -7.08 -8.35
C GLY A 174 4.37 -7.83 -7.27
N ARG A 175 3.11 -8.19 -7.50
CA ARG A 175 2.30 -9.00 -6.56
C ARG A 175 2.93 -10.37 -6.34
N VAL A 176 3.31 -11.04 -7.43
CA VAL A 176 3.98 -12.35 -7.37
C VAL A 176 5.29 -12.27 -6.59
N SER A 177 6.09 -11.21 -6.80
CA SER A 177 7.37 -11.03 -6.11
C SER A 177 7.23 -10.89 -4.59
N ILE A 178 6.08 -10.44 -4.09
CA ILE A 178 5.77 -10.36 -2.66
C ILE A 178 4.85 -11.49 -2.15
N GLY A 179 4.49 -12.45 -3.00
CA GLY A 179 3.79 -13.67 -2.61
C GLY A 179 2.27 -13.55 -2.61
N LEU A 180 1.73 -12.59 -3.36
CA LEU A 180 0.29 -12.36 -3.49
C LEU A 180 -0.24 -12.98 -4.80
N PHE A 181 -1.38 -13.66 -4.72
CA PHE A 181 -2.19 -13.99 -5.90
C PHE A 181 -2.93 -12.73 -6.39
N PRO A 182 -3.19 -12.56 -7.70
CA PRO A 182 -4.20 -11.65 -8.20
C PRO A 182 -5.56 -12.01 -7.59
N GLU A 183 -6.30 -11.03 -7.10
CA GLU A 183 -7.66 -11.23 -6.62
C GLU A 183 -8.63 -10.75 -7.71
N ASP A 184 -9.49 -11.65 -8.16
CA ASP A 184 -10.57 -11.27 -9.08
C ASP A 184 -11.68 -10.61 -8.23
N PHE A 185 -11.86 -9.29 -8.37
CA PHE A 185 -12.98 -8.55 -7.79
C PHE A 185 -14.03 -8.18 -8.84
#